data_AF-A0A2W6V6T9-F1
#
_entry.id   AF-A0A2W6V6T9-F1
#
_cell.length_a   1.000
_cell.length_b   1.000
_cell.length_c   1.000
_cell.angle_alpha   90.00
_cell.angle_beta   90.00
_cell.angle_gamma   90.00
#
_symmetry.space_group_name_H-M   'P 1'
#
loop_
_entity.id
_entity.type
_entity.pdbx_description
1 polymer ?
#
loop_
_entity_poly.entity_id
_entity_poly.type
_entity_poly.pdbx_seq_one_letter_code
_entity_poly.pdbx_strand_id
1 'polypeptide(L)'
;MNKYGAQAMAHWKTHAPQRFQNLDDPTRFFTDLGQEAQGQISELARQIETTPASVLAKTASSEQTYLQDVARRMTALRIAEEVVMQQLAWVSDPSLPLDEAREEWEQTRPSDENLVTWAERMQDAPDLMPSTVDLEQKAKDWAVPTWFLEGLVEAEIPRQYLEEHQSLLAEAATIRFLREVR
;
A
#
# COMPACT_ATOMS: atom_id res chain seq x y z
N MET A 1 15.69 11.48 -17.57
CA MET A 1 15.19 10.13 -17.26
C MET A 1 16.17 9.37 -16.37
N ASN A 2 15.71 8.69 -15.32
CA ASN A 2 16.51 7.84 -14.44
C ASN A 2 16.23 6.34 -14.70
N LYS A 3 16.75 5.42 -13.85
CA LYS A 3 16.58 3.96 -14.05
C LYS A 3 15.10 3.53 -14.06
N TYR A 4 14.27 4.09 -13.19
CA TYR A 4 12.85 3.75 -13.08
C TYR A 4 12.06 4.20 -14.31
N GLY A 5 12.28 5.45 -14.75
CA GLY A 5 11.70 5.98 -15.98
C GLY A 5 12.06 5.16 -17.22
N ALA A 6 13.33 4.74 -17.32
CA ALA A 6 13.79 3.89 -18.42
C ALA A 6 13.15 2.48 -18.39
N GLN A 7 12.99 1.89 -17.20
CA GLN A 7 12.30 0.60 -17.02
C GLN A 7 10.81 0.70 -17.38
N ALA A 8 10.11 1.74 -16.90
CA ALA A 8 8.71 1.99 -17.23
C ALA A 8 8.52 2.20 -18.75
N MET A 9 9.41 2.98 -19.39
CA MET A 9 9.41 3.19 -20.84
C MET A 9 9.58 1.88 -21.63
N ALA A 10 10.50 1.01 -21.19
CA ALA A 10 10.73 -0.28 -21.84
C ALA A 10 9.55 -1.24 -21.65
N HIS A 11 8.93 -1.25 -20.46
CA HIS A 11 7.72 -2.01 -20.18
C HIS A 11 6.56 -1.55 -21.07
N TRP A 12 6.29 -0.25 -21.14
CA TRP A 12 5.22 0.31 -21.97
C TRP A 12 5.42 0.07 -23.46
N LYS A 13 6.65 0.15 -23.99
CA LYS A 13 6.94 -0.23 -25.39
C LYS A 13 6.62 -1.69 -25.71
N THR A 14 6.67 -2.57 -24.71
CA THR A 14 6.50 -4.03 -24.88
C THR A 14 5.06 -4.46 -24.64
N HIS A 15 4.44 -3.98 -23.57
CA HIS A 15 3.12 -4.41 -23.09
C HIS A 15 1.99 -3.43 -23.42
N ALA A 16 2.32 -2.19 -23.80
CA ALA A 16 1.37 -1.12 -24.08
C ALA A 16 1.78 -0.24 -25.30
N PRO A 17 2.19 -0.82 -26.44
CA PRO A 17 2.81 -0.06 -27.54
C PRO A 17 1.90 1.02 -28.14
N GLN A 18 0.59 0.81 -28.18
CA GLN A 18 -0.38 1.82 -28.63
C GLN A 18 -0.43 3.05 -27.69
N ARG A 19 -0.36 2.84 -26.37
CA ARG A 19 -0.30 3.92 -25.37
C ARG A 19 1.00 4.70 -25.50
N PHE A 20 2.13 4.00 -25.69
CA PHE A 20 3.43 4.65 -25.92
C PHE A 20 3.44 5.54 -27.19
N GLN A 21 2.70 5.15 -28.23
CA GLN A 21 2.58 5.92 -29.48
C GLN A 21 1.67 7.16 -29.37
N ASN A 22 0.75 7.18 -28.40
CA ASN A 22 -0.19 8.28 -28.18
C ASN A 22 0.35 9.38 -27.24
N LEU A 23 1.58 9.25 -26.72
CA LEU A 23 2.23 10.26 -25.89
C LEU A 23 2.91 11.32 -26.79
N ASP A 24 2.54 12.60 -26.62
CA ASP A 24 3.15 13.73 -27.35
C ASP A 24 4.65 13.88 -27.08
N ASP A 25 5.07 13.77 -25.82
CA ASP A 25 6.48 13.70 -25.42
C ASP A 25 6.72 12.54 -24.45
N PRO A 26 7.02 11.33 -24.98
CA PRO A 26 7.34 10.18 -24.15
C PRO A 26 8.60 10.39 -23.31
N THR A 27 9.57 11.19 -23.79
CA THR A 27 10.87 11.35 -23.11
C THR A 27 10.71 12.18 -21.84
N ARG A 28 9.86 13.21 -21.88
CA ARG A 28 9.47 13.98 -20.72
C ARG A 28 8.60 13.17 -19.77
N PHE A 29 7.53 12.54 -20.27
CA PHE A 29 6.63 11.70 -19.45
C PHE A 29 7.41 10.67 -18.61
N PHE A 30 8.27 9.86 -19.24
CA PHE A 30 9.07 8.87 -18.52
C PHE A 30 10.24 9.48 -17.72
N THR A 31 10.63 10.74 -17.97
CA THR A 31 11.56 11.44 -17.08
C THR A 31 10.88 11.84 -15.78
N ASP A 32 9.68 12.40 -15.86
CA ASP A 32 8.93 12.91 -14.72
C ASP A 32 8.42 11.74 -13.86
N LEU A 33 7.80 10.72 -14.48
CA LEU A 33 7.40 9.45 -13.84
C LEU A 33 8.59 8.77 -13.11
N GLY A 34 9.78 8.82 -13.72
CA GLY A 34 10.99 8.27 -13.10
C GLY A 34 11.41 9.02 -11.85
N GLN A 35 11.33 10.35 -11.84
CA GLN A 35 11.65 11.18 -10.67
C GLN A 35 10.66 10.93 -9.53
N GLU A 36 9.36 10.84 -9.87
CA GLU A 36 8.31 10.50 -8.92
C GLU A 36 8.53 9.13 -8.29
N ALA A 37 8.77 8.10 -9.10
CA ALA A 37 9.13 6.75 -8.65
C ALA A 37 10.29 6.78 -7.64
N GLN A 38 11.35 7.52 -7.95
CA GLN A 38 12.51 7.66 -7.07
C GLN A 38 12.16 8.31 -5.72
N GLY A 39 11.26 9.30 -5.71
CA GLY A 39 10.75 9.90 -4.49
C GLY A 39 9.95 8.90 -3.65
N GLN A 40 8.94 8.26 -4.23
CA GLN A 40 8.10 7.26 -3.57
C GLN A 40 8.93 6.09 -3.02
N ILE A 41 9.89 5.57 -3.79
CA ILE A 41 10.79 4.48 -3.38
C ILE A 41 11.65 4.89 -2.18
N SER A 42 12.18 6.12 -2.18
CA SER A 42 13.03 6.62 -1.09
C SER A 42 12.23 6.77 0.22
N GLU A 43 10.99 7.26 0.10
CA GLU A 43 10.09 7.45 1.24
C GLU A 43 9.56 6.12 1.78
N LEU A 44 9.12 5.19 0.92
CA LEU A 44 8.68 3.86 1.32
C LEU A 44 9.81 3.04 1.95
N ALA A 45 11.03 3.11 1.40
CA ALA A 45 12.20 2.48 2.01
C ALA A 45 12.48 3.03 3.42
N ARG A 46 12.36 4.36 3.61
CA ARG A 46 12.48 5.02 4.91
C ARG A 46 11.40 4.55 5.89
N GLN A 47 10.15 4.39 5.43
CA GLN A 47 9.03 3.90 6.25
C GLN A 47 9.29 2.46 6.73
N ILE A 48 9.67 1.55 5.81
CA ILE A 48 10.07 0.16 6.12
C ILE A 48 11.27 0.13 7.09
N GLU A 49 12.23 1.05 6.95
CA GLU A 49 13.33 1.22 7.90
C GLU A 49 12.89 1.69 9.29
N THR A 50 11.69 2.27 9.46
CA THR A 50 11.19 2.76 10.75
C THR A 50 10.19 1.82 11.46
N THR A 51 9.66 0.80 10.78
CA THR A 51 8.63 -0.11 11.33
C THR A 51 9.11 -0.86 12.59
N PRO A 52 8.30 -0.93 13.69
CA PRO A 52 8.75 -1.40 15.01
C PRO A 52 9.22 -2.86 15.08
N ALA A 53 8.74 -3.73 14.19
CA ALA A 53 9.22 -5.13 14.11
C ALA A 53 10.74 -5.25 13.89
N SER A 54 11.37 -4.22 13.32
CA SER A 54 12.82 -4.16 13.11
C SER A 54 13.51 -3.14 14.05
N VAL A 55 12.77 -2.50 14.97
CA VAL A 55 13.34 -1.70 16.07
C VAL A 55 13.80 -2.60 17.22
N LEU A 56 13.13 -3.73 17.44
CA LEU A 56 13.49 -4.73 18.48
C LEU A 56 14.89 -5.35 18.33
N ALA A 57 15.53 -5.21 17.16
CA ALA A 57 16.89 -5.70 16.91
C ALA A 57 18.01 -4.74 17.38
N LYS A 58 17.70 -3.53 17.86
CA LYS A 58 18.68 -2.47 18.18
C LYS A 58 19.52 -2.69 19.46
N THR A 59 19.70 -3.93 19.91
CA THR A 59 20.26 -4.23 21.24
C THR A 59 21.45 -5.21 21.21
N ALA A 60 22.41 -5.02 20.30
CA ALA A 60 23.74 -5.67 20.38
C ALA A 60 24.87 -4.93 19.60
N SER A 61 26.04 -4.83 20.25
CA SER A 61 27.42 -4.59 19.78
C SER A 61 27.74 -4.05 18.37
N SER A 62 28.57 -3.00 18.35
CA SER A 62 28.70 -1.96 17.32
C SER A 62 29.36 -2.29 15.97
N GLU A 63 29.97 -3.46 15.75
CA GLU A 63 30.53 -3.83 14.43
C GLU A 63 29.60 -4.74 13.62
N GLN A 64 28.82 -5.58 14.28
CA GLN A 64 27.80 -6.41 13.62
C GLN A 64 26.57 -5.57 13.22
N THR A 65 26.30 -4.47 13.94
CA THR A 65 25.22 -3.52 13.64
C THR A 65 25.35 -2.91 12.24
N TYR A 66 26.54 -2.47 11.82
CA TYR A 66 26.70 -1.75 10.54
C TYR A 66 26.34 -2.62 9.33
N LEU A 67 26.79 -3.88 9.29
CA LEU A 67 26.46 -4.79 8.18
C LEU A 67 24.97 -5.17 8.20
N GLN A 68 24.35 -5.28 9.38
CA GLN A 68 22.91 -5.52 9.51
C GLN A 68 22.08 -4.30 9.08
N ASP A 69 22.49 -3.08 9.44
CA ASP A 69 21.84 -1.84 9.01
C ASP A 69 21.94 -1.65 7.49
N VAL A 70 23.10 -1.94 6.89
CA VAL A 70 23.31 -1.90 5.44
C VAL A 70 22.48 -2.97 4.72
N ALA A 71 22.40 -4.20 5.27
CA ALA A 71 21.56 -5.25 4.71
C ALA A 71 20.06 -4.90 4.80
N ARG A 72 19.61 -4.35 5.95
CA ARG A 72 18.25 -3.83 6.16
C ARG A 72 17.90 -2.74 5.15
N ARG A 73 18.77 -1.75 4.98
CA ARG A 73 18.63 -0.66 3.99
C ARG A 73 18.49 -1.19 2.58
N MET A 74 19.37 -2.11 2.16
CA MET A 74 19.26 -2.73 0.84
C MET A 74 17.98 -3.56 0.67
N THR A 75 17.48 -4.19 1.73
CA THR A 75 16.24 -4.97 1.71
C THR A 75 15.02 -4.05 1.62
N ALA A 76 14.97 -3.00 2.44
CA ALA A 76 13.91 -1.99 2.43
C ALA A 76 13.84 -1.26 1.07
N LEU A 77 14.99 -0.87 0.53
CA LEU A 77 15.09 -0.28 -0.81
C LEU A 77 14.58 -1.26 -1.88
N ARG A 78 14.95 -2.54 -1.83
CA ARG A 78 14.48 -3.54 -2.80
C ARG A 78 12.97 -3.75 -2.74
N ILE A 79 12.39 -3.84 -1.54
CA ILE A 79 10.94 -3.97 -1.35
C ILE A 79 10.23 -2.72 -1.88
N ALA A 80 10.75 -1.54 -1.57
CA ALA A 80 10.19 -0.28 -2.06
C ALA A 80 10.29 -0.16 -3.59
N GLU A 81 11.42 -0.54 -4.20
CA GLU A 81 11.58 -0.62 -5.65
C GLU A 81 10.56 -1.58 -6.28
N GLU A 82 10.33 -2.75 -5.70
CA GLU A 82 9.37 -3.73 -6.21
C GLU A 82 7.91 -3.23 -6.12
N VAL A 83 7.51 -2.68 -4.96
CA VAL A 83 6.14 -2.16 -4.74
C VAL A 83 5.85 -0.98 -5.66
N VAL A 84 6.71 0.04 -5.69
CA VAL A 84 6.47 1.24 -6.50
C VAL A 84 6.57 0.93 -7.99
N MET A 85 7.50 0.06 -8.43
CA MET A 85 7.56 -0.31 -9.84
C MET A 85 6.38 -1.19 -10.26
N GLN A 86 5.79 -2.01 -9.38
CA GLN A 86 4.52 -2.67 -9.67
C GLN A 86 3.39 -1.63 -9.83
N GLN A 87 3.27 -0.68 -8.89
CA GLN A 87 2.25 0.38 -8.95
C GLN A 87 2.36 1.22 -10.23
N LEU A 88 3.56 1.68 -10.59
CA LEU A 88 3.77 2.56 -11.75
C LEU A 88 3.83 1.84 -13.10
N ALA A 89 4.24 0.57 -13.15
CA ALA A 89 4.23 -0.20 -14.40
C ALA A 89 2.84 -0.74 -14.78
N TRP A 90 1.91 -0.83 -13.81
CA TRP A 90 0.55 -1.38 -13.97
C TRP A 90 -0.56 -0.31 -14.05
N VAL A 91 -0.23 0.96 -14.34
CA VAL A 91 -1.25 2.03 -14.46
C VAL A 91 -2.20 1.80 -15.65
N SER A 92 -3.44 1.46 -15.32
CA SER A 92 -4.65 1.44 -16.16
C SER A 92 -5.62 2.57 -15.78
N ASP A 93 -6.46 3.13 -16.65
CA ASP A 93 -6.31 3.29 -18.10
C ASP A 93 -6.56 4.78 -18.44
N PRO A 94 -5.95 5.37 -19.50
CA PRO A 94 -5.66 6.81 -19.55
C PRO A 94 -6.88 7.74 -19.68
N SER A 95 -8.11 7.24 -19.62
CA SER A 95 -9.33 8.03 -19.74
C SER A 95 -9.71 8.81 -18.46
N LEU A 96 -9.08 8.50 -17.32
CA LEU A 96 -9.20 9.27 -16.08
C LEU A 96 -7.79 9.55 -15.52
N PRO A 97 -7.47 10.80 -15.13
CA PRO A 97 -6.35 11.10 -14.24
C PRO A 97 -6.41 10.21 -12.99
N LEU A 98 -5.25 9.73 -12.52
CA LEU A 98 -5.17 8.86 -11.34
C LEU A 98 -5.76 9.50 -10.09
N ASP A 99 -5.66 10.83 -9.97
CA ASP A 99 -6.25 11.63 -8.91
C ASP A 99 -7.78 11.68 -9.01
N GLU A 100 -8.33 11.83 -10.22
CA GLU A 100 -9.79 11.87 -10.46
C GLU A 100 -10.41 10.48 -10.24
N ALA A 101 -9.77 9.42 -10.73
CA ALA A 101 -10.16 8.04 -10.44
C ALA A 101 -10.08 7.72 -8.93
N ARG A 102 -9.10 8.28 -8.21
CA ARG A 102 -9.00 8.13 -6.75
C ARG A 102 -10.11 8.91 -6.04
N GLU A 103 -10.43 10.13 -6.45
CA GLU A 103 -11.52 10.92 -5.89
C GLU A 103 -12.91 10.28 -6.14
N GLU A 104 -13.16 9.71 -7.31
CA GLU A 104 -14.37 8.93 -7.60
C GLU A 104 -14.45 7.65 -6.75
N TRP A 105 -13.33 6.95 -6.57
CA TRP A 105 -13.26 5.76 -5.73
C TRP A 105 -13.46 6.09 -4.24
N GLU A 106 -12.85 7.16 -3.72
CA GLU A 106 -13.07 7.59 -2.33
C GLU A 106 -14.52 7.99 -2.04
N GLN A 107 -15.26 8.49 -3.05
CA GLN A 107 -16.70 8.78 -2.94
C GLN A 107 -17.59 7.54 -2.97
N THR A 108 -17.12 6.43 -3.57
CA THR A 108 -17.93 5.22 -3.82
C THR A 108 -17.52 4.01 -2.98
N ARG A 109 -16.32 4.03 -2.37
CA ARG A 109 -15.80 2.92 -1.56
C ARG A 109 -16.65 2.68 -0.29
N PRO A 110 -16.64 1.45 0.24
CA PRO A 110 -17.16 1.20 1.59
C PRO A 110 -16.42 2.06 2.63
N SER A 111 -17.16 2.97 3.28
CA SER A 111 -16.67 3.79 4.40
C SER A 111 -16.08 2.93 5.50
N ASP A 112 -14.95 3.35 6.08
CA ASP A 112 -14.28 2.60 7.15
C ASP A 112 -15.12 2.53 8.45
N GLU A 113 -16.13 3.41 8.61
CA GLU A 113 -17.19 3.28 9.65
C GLU A 113 -17.91 1.92 9.60
N ASN A 114 -17.99 1.27 8.43
CA ASN A 114 -18.57 -0.07 8.31
C ASN A 114 -17.79 -1.14 9.10
N LEU A 115 -16.51 -0.89 9.42
CA LEU A 115 -15.75 -1.75 10.33
C LEU A 115 -16.13 -1.49 11.80
N VAL A 116 -16.36 -0.23 12.18
CA VAL A 116 -16.85 0.15 13.52
C VAL A 116 -18.20 -0.51 13.78
N THR A 117 -19.19 -0.28 12.90
CA THR A 117 -20.54 -0.87 13.03
C THR A 117 -20.53 -2.39 12.97
N TRP A 118 -19.59 -2.99 12.23
CA TRP A 118 -19.40 -4.44 12.25
C TRP A 118 -18.89 -4.92 13.62
N ALA A 119 -17.88 -4.28 14.19
CA ALA A 119 -17.29 -4.66 15.47
C ALA A 119 -18.25 -4.44 16.64
N GLU A 120 -18.93 -3.29 16.70
CA GLU A 120 -20.00 -3.02 17.69
C GLU A 120 -21.06 -4.14 17.68
N ARG A 121 -21.49 -4.58 16.48
CA ARG A 121 -22.43 -5.70 16.34
C ARG A 121 -21.87 -7.05 16.82
N MET A 122 -20.57 -7.29 16.68
CA MET A 122 -19.94 -8.51 17.23
C MET A 122 -19.86 -8.45 18.76
N GLN A 123 -19.65 -7.28 19.34
CA GLN A 123 -19.64 -7.06 20.79
C GLN A 123 -21.05 -7.23 21.40
N ASP A 124 -22.07 -6.66 20.76
CA ASP A 124 -23.48 -6.80 21.17
C ASP A 124 -23.99 -8.25 21.05
N ALA A 125 -23.46 -9.03 20.10
CA ALA A 125 -23.89 -10.40 19.83
C ALA A 125 -22.71 -11.33 19.49
N PRO A 126 -21.93 -11.79 20.49
CA PRO A 126 -20.75 -12.64 20.28
C PRO A 126 -21.03 -13.96 19.55
N ASP A 127 -22.25 -14.50 19.66
CA ASP A 127 -22.70 -15.70 18.92
C ASP A 127 -22.76 -15.48 17.39
N LEU A 128 -22.68 -14.23 16.91
CA LEU A 128 -22.60 -13.87 15.49
C LEU A 128 -21.16 -13.73 14.98
N MET A 129 -20.15 -14.03 15.80
CA MET A 129 -18.75 -13.97 15.38
C MET A 129 -18.51 -14.82 14.13
N PRO A 130 -17.88 -14.26 13.07
CA PRO A 130 -17.57 -15.00 11.85
C PRO A 130 -16.63 -16.17 12.14
N SER A 131 -16.69 -17.23 11.33
CA SER A 131 -15.67 -18.28 11.39
C SER A 131 -14.29 -17.70 11.03
N THR A 132 -13.20 -18.36 11.43
CA THR A 132 -11.84 -17.93 11.07
C THR A 132 -11.67 -17.72 9.56
N VAL A 133 -12.31 -18.57 8.74
CA VAL A 133 -12.29 -18.47 7.27
C VAL A 133 -13.02 -17.21 6.78
N ASP A 134 -14.19 -16.91 7.36
CA ASP A 134 -14.96 -15.71 7.00
C ASP A 134 -14.25 -14.42 7.48
N LEU A 135 -13.55 -14.48 8.62
CA LEU A 135 -12.74 -13.38 9.16
C LEU A 135 -11.50 -13.13 8.30
N GLU A 136 -10.79 -14.17 7.87
CA GLU A 136 -9.68 -14.08 6.91
C GLU A 136 -10.14 -13.51 5.56
N GLN A 137 -11.31 -13.94 5.08
CA GLN A 137 -11.90 -13.42 3.84
C GLN A 137 -12.28 -11.94 3.99
N LYS A 138 -12.88 -11.54 5.12
CA LYS A 138 -13.17 -10.12 5.42
C LYS A 138 -11.88 -9.28 5.54
N ALA A 139 -10.84 -9.80 6.17
CA ALA A 139 -9.53 -9.15 6.27
C ALA A 139 -8.93 -8.92 4.87
N LYS A 140 -8.97 -9.94 4.02
CA LYS A 140 -8.57 -9.87 2.62
C LYS A 140 -9.37 -8.84 1.83
N ASP A 141 -10.70 -8.82 1.95
CA ASP A 141 -11.58 -7.88 1.24
C ASP A 141 -11.30 -6.43 1.64
N TRP A 142 -11.10 -6.19 2.94
CA TRP A 142 -10.73 -4.87 3.47
C TRP A 142 -9.26 -4.50 3.27
N ALA A 143 -8.43 -5.43 2.80
CA ALA A 143 -6.98 -5.32 2.68
C ALA A 143 -6.26 -5.00 4.00
N VAL A 144 -6.82 -5.46 5.13
CA VAL A 144 -6.26 -5.32 6.49
C VAL A 144 -5.78 -6.67 7.02
N PRO A 145 -4.90 -6.71 8.03
CA PRO A 145 -4.54 -7.96 8.71
C PRO A 145 -5.68 -8.54 9.55
N THR A 146 -5.72 -9.86 9.75
CA THR A 146 -6.71 -10.51 10.62
C THR A 146 -6.65 -9.99 12.06
N TRP A 147 -5.44 -9.80 12.61
CA TRP A 147 -5.23 -9.26 13.97
C TRP A 147 -5.86 -7.88 14.19
N PHE A 148 -6.00 -7.08 13.13
CA PHE A 148 -6.64 -5.76 13.22
C PHE A 148 -8.16 -5.89 13.37
N LEU A 149 -8.78 -6.86 12.69
CA LEU A 149 -10.20 -7.14 12.85
C LEU A 149 -10.51 -7.79 14.21
N GLU A 150 -9.62 -8.65 14.71
CA GLU A 150 -9.70 -9.24 16.05
C GLU A 150 -9.59 -8.15 17.12
N GLY A 151 -8.54 -7.32 17.07
CA GLY A 151 -8.34 -6.21 18.00
C GLY A 151 -9.44 -5.15 17.96
N LEU A 152 -10.05 -4.90 16.79
CA LEU A 152 -11.19 -3.99 16.65
C LEU A 152 -12.46 -4.51 17.35
N VAL A 153 -12.67 -5.82 17.39
CA VAL A 153 -13.79 -6.45 18.14
C VAL A 153 -13.48 -6.55 19.63
N GLU A 154 -12.22 -6.73 20.02
CA GLU A 154 -11.80 -6.78 21.43
C GLU A 154 -11.71 -5.39 22.10
N ALA A 155 -11.58 -4.31 21.31
CA ALA A 155 -11.41 -2.95 21.82
C ALA A 155 -12.65 -2.43 22.56
N GLU A 156 -12.46 -1.86 23.76
CA GLU A 156 -13.54 -1.24 24.57
C GLU A 156 -14.35 -0.18 23.80
N ILE A 157 -13.70 0.54 22.88
CA ILE A 157 -14.34 1.49 21.97
C ILE A 157 -13.78 1.26 20.55
N PRO A 158 -14.48 0.50 19.68
CA PRO A 158 -13.99 0.17 18.33
C PRO A 158 -13.65 1.41 17.49
N ARG A 159 -14.40 2.50 17.65
CA ARG A 159 -14.13 3.79 17.00
C ARG A 159 -12.75 4.35 17.36
N GLN A 160 -12.37 4.33 18.63
CA GLN A 160 -11.07 4.84 19.08
C GLN A 160 -9.93 3.95 18.57
N TYR A 161 -10.09 2.63 18.63
CA TYR A 161 -9.11 1.70 18.05
C TYR A 161 -8.92 1.92 16.55
N LEU A 162 -9.99 2.21 15.82
CA LEU A 162 -9.93 2.55 14.40
C LEU A 162 -9.21 3.89 14.13
N GLU A 163 -9.44 4.91 14.98
CA GLU A 163 -8.72 6.19 14.92
C GLU A 163 -7.21 6.03 15.16
N GLU A 164 -6.82 5.20 16.15
CA GLU A 164 -5.42 4.89 16.46
C GLU A 164 -4.68 4.17 15.31
N HIS A 165 -5.43 3.53 14.39
CA HIS A 165 -4.91 2.75 13.26
C HIS A 165 -5.19 3.37 11.88
N GLN A 166 -5.52 4.67 11.79
CA GLN A 166 -5.86 5.31 10.49
C GLN A 166 -4.79 5.17 9.41
N SER A 167 -3.50 5.13 9.75
CA SER A 167 -2.42 4.88 8.78
C SER A 167 -2.57 3.52 8.07
N LEU A 168 -2.90 2.47 8.84
CA LEU A 168 -3.16 1.12 8.31
C LEU A 168 -4.37 1.12 7.38
N LEU A 169 -5.41 1.89 7.70
CA LEU A 169 -6.59 2.03 6.85
C LEU A 169 -6.33 2.82 5.57
N ALA A 170 -5.47 3.85 5.61
CA ALA A 170 -5.05 4.60 4.42
C ALA A 170 -4.21 3.74 3.45
N GLU A 171 -3.33 2.89 3.99
CA GLU A 171 -2.60 1.87 3.23
C GLU A 171 -3.58 0.83 2.64
N ALA A 172 -4.48 0.28 3.46
CA ALA A 172 -5.47 -0.70 3.03
C ALA A 172 -6.47 -0.13 2.00
N ALA A 173 -6.85 1.14 2.11
CA ALA A 173 -7.65 1.85 1.11
C ALA A 173 -6.91 1.95 -0.23
N THR A 174 -5.63 2.34 -0.19
CA THR A 174 -4.78 2.40 -1.38
C THR A 174 -4.61 1.01 -2.03
N ILE A 175 -4.47 -0.06 -1.25
CA ILE A 175 -4.44 -1.44 -1.76
C ILE A 175 -5.78 -1.86 -2.39
N ARG A 176 -6.92 -1.45 -1.83
CA ARG A 176 -8.25 -1.73 -2.41
C ARG A 176 -8.44 -1.02 -3.75
N PHE A 177 -8.17 0.28 -3.81
CA PHE A 177 -8.18 1.07 -5.04
C PHE A 177 -7.33 0.41 -6.16
N LEU A 178 -6.09 0.04 -5.86
CA LEU A 178 -5.18 -0.61 -6.82
C LEU A 178 -5.64 -2.00 -7.30
N ARG A 179 -6.60 -2.65 -6.62
CA ARG A 179 -7.21 -3.91 -7.09
C ARG A 179 -8.37 -3.68 -8.06
N GLU A 180 -9.10 -2.58 -7.89
CA GLU A 180 -10.27 -2.23 -8.71
C GLU A 180 -9.88 -1.62 -10.06
N VAL A 181 -8.72 -0.94 -10.11
CA VAL A 181 -8.16 -0.33 -11.34
C VAL A 181 -7.38 -1.36 -12.20
N ARG A 182 -7.49 -2.67 -11.93
CA ARG A 182 -6.63 -3.71 -12.52
C ARG A 182 -7.17 -4.39 -13.79
#